data_AF-A0A2N3B3F9-F1
#
_entry.id   AF-A0A2N3B3F9-F1
#
_cell.length_a   1.000
_cell.length_b   1.000
_cell.length_c   1.000
_cell.angle_alpha   90.00
_cell.angle_beta   90.00
_cell.angle_gamma   90.00
#
_symmetry.space_group_name_H-M   'P 1'
#
loop_
_entity.id
_entity.type
_entity.pdbx_description
1 polymer ?
#
loop_
_entity_poly.entity_id
_entity_poly.type
_entity_poly.pdbx_seq_one_letter_code
_entity_poly.pdbx_strand_id
1 'polypeptide(L)'
;VADGIGLAHPQPLFTSLALALQKNSDFDAVVDAVRADLGGRLTARIAAPGEPLKVVTLDAGLESAILGGMIDPATGQPLIEPDCGGMIMREVNRIADEQGAAIALIVQPPARRALAALLKPRAPRCLVLSIAELPATQPIAVVGVIGAADDTPALTAPPSTIAPQEMAA
;
A
#
# COMPACT_ATOMS: atom_id res chain seq x y z
N VAL A 1 -5.85 0.56 -17.58
CA VAL A 1 -7.19 0.64 -16.92
C VAL A 1 -7.29 -0.25 -15.68
N ALA A 2 -6.90 -1.54 -15.75
CA ALA A 2 -7.00 -2.48 -14.62
C ALA A 2 -6.38 -1.99 -13.30
N ASP A 3 -5.36 -1.15 -13.42
CA ASP A 3 -4.53 -0.57 -12.36
C ASP A 3 -4.90 0.87 -11.98
N GLY A 4 -5.96 1.42 -12.59
CA GLY A 4 -6.40 2.79 -12.39
C GLY A 4 -5.50 3.86 -13.02
N ILE A 5 -4.46 3.46 -13.76
CA ILE A 5 -3.69 4.38 -14.60
C ILE A 5 -4.55 4.72 -15.82
N GLY A 6 -5.00 5.98 -15.86
CA GLY A 6 -5.79 6.53 -16.96
C GLY A 6 -4.95 6.77 -18.21
N LEU A 7 -5.52 6.51 -19.39
CA LEU A 7 -4.87 6.75 -20.68
C LEU A 7 -5.10 8.19 -21.20
N ALA A 8 -5.80 9.04 -20.43
CA ALA A 8 -6.16 10.40 -20.82
C ALA A 8 -4.94 11.31 -21.03
N HIS A 9 -3.83 11.03 -20.34
CA HIS A 9 -2.55 11.74 -20.51
C HIS A 9 -1.46 10.70 -20.81
N PRO A 10 -1.36 10.25 -22.07
CA PRO A 10 -0.58 9.07 -22.43
C PRO A 10 0.93 9.34 -22.49
N GLN A 11 1.35 10.60 -22.68
CA GLN A 11 2.77 10.92 -22.82
C GLN A 11 3.62 10.49 -21.61
N PRO A 12 3.26 10.80 -20.34
CA PRO A 12 4.03 10.32 -19.19
C PRO A 12 4.03 8.80 -19.04
N LEU A 13 2.93 8.12 -19.41
CA LEU A 13 2.87 6.66 -19.43
C LEU A 13 3.85 6.08 -20.46
N PHE A 14 3.87 6.63 -21.68
CA PHE A 14 4.79 6.17 -22.73
C PHE A 14 6.25 6.48 -22.41
N THR A 15 6.54 7.64 -21.81
CA THR A 15 7.88 7.95 -21.31
C THR A 15 8.33 6.93 -20.27
N SER A 16 7.48 6.68 -19.27
CA SER A 16 7.74 5.70 -18.22
C SER A 16 7.99 4.30 -18.80
N LEU A 17 7.13 3.86 -19.70
CA LEU A 17 7.23 2.58 -20.39
C LEU A 17 8.52 2.46 -21.21
N ALA A 18 8.88 3.49 -21.97
CA ALA A 18 10.11 3.51 -22.76
C ALA A 18 11.36 3.41 -21.88
N LEU A 19 11.38 4.09 -20.74
CA LEU A 19 12.49 4.02 -19.77
C LEU A 19 12.56 2.66 -19.06
N ALA A 20 11.42 2.06 -18.74
CA ALA A 20 11.36 0.73 -18.13
C ALA A 20 11.87 -0.35 -19.10
N LEU A 21 11.44 -0.31 -20.36
CA LEU A 21 11.84 -1.26 -21.40
C LEU A 21 13.34 -1.22 -21.74
N GLN A 22 14.01 -0.10 -21.49
CA GLN A 22 15.47 -0.01 -21.63
C GLN A 22 16.22 -0.82 -20.57
N LYS A 23 15.57 -1.13 -19.43
CA LYS A 23 16.19 -1.82 -18.29
C LYS A 23 15.83 -3.30 -18.22
N ASN A 24 14.60 -3.66 -18.58
CA ASN A 24 14.11 -5.04 -18.52
C ASN A 24 13.03 -5.24 -19.60
N SER A 25 12.99 -6.43 -20.22
CA SER A 25 11.97 -6.84 -21.18
C SER A 25 10.92 -7.77 -20.58
N ASP A 26 11.09 -8.23 -19.34
CA ASP A 26 10.09 -8.98 -18.59
C ASP A 26 8.85 -8.11 -18.36
N PHE A 27 7.69 -8.61 -18.80
CA PHE A 27 6.44 -7.85 -18.80
C PHE A 27 6.08 -7.37 -17.39
N ASP A 28 6.20 -8.26 -16.41
CA ASP A 28 5.80 -7.99 -15.05
C ASP A 28 6.74 -7.00 -14.37
N ALA A 29 8.04 -7.11 -14.59
CA ALA A 29 9.01 -6.14 -14.09
C ALA A 29 8.83 -4.76 -14.74
N VAL A 30 8.48 -4.70 -16.03
CA VAL A 30 8.18 -3.44 -16.73
C VAL A 30 6.94 -2.77 -16.14
N VAL A 31 5.86 -3.52 -15.92
CA VAL A 31 4.64 -3.00 -15.30
C VAL A 31 4.95 -2.42 -13.91
N ASP A 32 5.75 -3.11 -13.11
CA ASP A 32 6.09 -2.68 -11.76
C ASP A 32 6.92 -1.39 -11.77
N ALA A 33 7.88 -1.29 -12.68
CA ALA A 33 8.68 -0.08 -12.87
C ALA A 33 7.82 1.12 -13.31
N VAL A 34 6.88 0.90 -14.25
CA VAL A 34 5.95 1.94 -14.71
C VAL A 34 5.03 2.39 -13.59
N ARG A 35 4.50 1.46 -12.79
CA ARG A 35 3.66 1.81 -11.64
C ARG A 35 4.43 2.61 -10.60
N ALA A 36 5.67 2.23 -10.30
CA ALA A 36 6.52 2.95 -9.35
C ALA A 36 6.77 4.40 -9.79
N ASP A 37 7.10 4.61 -11.06
CA ASP A 37 7.29 5.95 -11.65
C ASP A 37 5.99 6.78 -11.63
N LEU A 38 4.84 6.13 -11.81
CA LEU A 38 3.52 6.76 -11.75
C LEU A 38 2.91 6.78 -10.33
N GLY A 39 3.69 6.48 -9.29
CA GLY A 39 3.23 6.37 -7.90
C GLY A 39 2.43 7.56 -7.40
N GLY A 40 2.89 8.78 -7.68
CA GLY A 40 2.18 10.00 -7.30
C GLY A 40 0.82 10.16 -7.97
N ARG A 41 0.62 9.58 -9.16
CA ARG A 41 -0.70 9.55 -9.81
C ARG A 41 -1.60 8.49 -9.20
N LEU A 42 -1.05 7.39 -8.72
CA LEU A 42 -1.81 6.35 -8.04
C LEU A 42 -2.34 6.87 -6.70
N THR A 43 -1.49 7.54 -5.90
CA THR A 43 -1.90 8.11 -4.60
C THR A 43 -2.91 9.25 -4.77
N ALA A 44 -2.75 10.10 -5.79
CA ALA A 44 -3.67 11.20 -6.09
C ALA A 44 -5.12 10.75 -6.39
N ARG A 45 -5.36 9.45 -6.61
CA ARG A 45 -6.72 8.91 -6.78
C ARG A 45 -7.52 8.87 -5.47
N ILE A 46 -6.83 8.82 -4.33
CA ILE A 46 -7.46 8.63 -3.02
C ILE A 46 -6.99 9.62 -1.95
N ALA A 47 -6.00 10.46 -2.25
CA ALA A 47 -5.55 11.54 -1.38
C ALA A 47 -5.42 12.84 -2.18
N ALA A 48 -6.02 13.93 -1.69
CA ALA A 48 -5.84 15.25 -2.28
C ALA A 48 -4.40 15.77 -2.06
N PRO A 49 -3.93 16.75 -2.86
CA PRO A 49 -2.62 17.36 -2.62
C PRO A 49 -2.49 17.89 -1.19
N GLY A 50 -1.47 17.42 -0.47
CA GLY A 50 -1.21 17.78 0.93
C GLY A 50 -2.05 17.03 1.97
N GLU A 51 -3.05 16.24 1.56
CA GLU A 51 -3.79 15.36 2.47
C GLU A 51 -2.96 14.11 2.79
N PRO A 52 -2.86 13.69 4.07
CA PRO A 52 -2.20 12.45 4.43
C PRO A 52 -2.94 11.25 3.83
N LEU A 53 -2.18 10.37 3.18
CA LEU A 53 -2.66 9.10 2.67
C LEU A 53 -2.98 8.18 3.85
N LYS A 54 -4.24 7.78 3.98
CA LYS A 54 -4.69 6.82 4.99
C LYS A 54 -4.17 5.43 4.61
N VAL A 55 -3.24 4.90 5.40
CA VAL A 55 -2.50 3.67 5.11
C VAL A 55 -2.86 2.57 6.10
N VAL A 56 -3.07 1.39 5.57
CA VAL A 56 -3.11 0.12 6.29
C VAL A 56 -1.90 -0.71 5.86
N THR A 57 -1.28 -1.41 6.81
CA THR A 57 -0.19 -2.36 6.52
C THR A 57 -0.58 -3.76 6.97
N LEU A 58 0.18 -4.76 6.53
CA LEU A 58 0.15 -6.08 7.12
C LEU A 58 1.15 -6.13 8.28
N ASP A 59 0.90 -6.96 9.29
CA ASP A 59 1.94 -7.31 10.25
C ASP A 59 3.03 -8.15 9.55
N ALA A 60 4.24 -8.12 10.12
CA ALA A 60 5.39 -8.77 9.52
C ALA A 60 5.24 -10.29 9.39
N GLY A 61 4.51 -10.94 10.31
CA GLY A 61 4.27 -12.37 10.29
C GLY A 61 3.33 -12.76 9.15
N LEU A 62 2.21 -12.04 8.99
CA LEU A 62 1.29 -12.23 7.88
C LEU A 62 1.95 -11.95 6.52
N GLU A 63 2.70 -10.84 6.41
CA GLU A 63 3.40 -10.53 5.15
C GLU A 63 4.42 -11.62 4.80
N SER A 64 5.18 -12.10 5.79
CA SER A 64 6.13 -13.20 5.61
C SER A 64 5.44 -14.51 5.23
N ALA A 65 4.28 -14.81 5.80
CA ALA A 65 3.52 -16.01 5.47
C ALA A 65 3.01 -15.99 4.02
N ILE A 66 2.55 -14.83 3.54
CA ILE A 66 2.14 -14.66 2.14
C ILE A 66 3.35 -14.85 1.21
N LEU A 67 4.46 -14.19 1.51
CA LEU A 67 5.66 -14.23 0.65
C LEU A 67 6.39 -15.58 0.67
N GLY A 68 6.36 -16.28 1.80
CA GLY A 68 6.96 -17.61 1.97
C GLY A 68 6.04 -18.77 1.57
N GLY A 69 4.80 -18.48 1.18
CA GLY A 69 3.82 -19.47 0.74
C GLY A 69 4.12 -20.05 -0.65
N MET A 70 3.16 -20.82 -1.16
CA MET A 70 3.24 -21.34 -2.53
C MET A 70 3.14 -20.19 -3.54
N ILE A 71 3.86 -20.31 -4.66
CA ILE A 71 3.71 -19.43 -5.82
C ILE A 71 2.77 -20.11 -6.82
N ASP A 72 1.78 -19.37 -7.31
CA ASP A 72 0.91 -19.85 -8.39
C ASP A 72 1.73 -19.88 -9.71
N PRO A 73 1.92 -21.07 -10.32
CA PRO A 73 2.72 -21.20 -11.54
C PRO A 73 2.11 -20.50 -12.75
N ALA A 74 0.79 -20.22 -12.74
CA ALA A 74 0.14 -19.53 -13.84
C ALA A 74 0.39 -18.02 -13.83
N THR A 75 0.55 -17.43 -12.64
CA THR A 75 0.65 -15.97 -12.47
C THR A 75 2.00 -15.51 -11.95
N GLY A 76 2.85 -16.42 -11.45
CA GLY A 76 4.14 -16.10 -10.83
C GLY A 76 4.00 -15.32 -9.52
N GLN A 77 2.83 -15.38 -8.89
CA GLN A 77 2.50 -14.57 -7.71
C GLN A 77 2.28 -15.44 -6.47
N PRO A 78 2.45 -14.87 -5.26
CA PRO A 78 2.06 -15.55 -4.02
C PRO A 78 0.61 -16.04 -4.07
N LEU A 79 0.42 -17.33 -3.82
CA LEU A 79 -0.90 -17.93 -3.68
C LEU A 79 -1.41 -17.64 -2.26
N ILE A 80 -2.41 -16.76 -2.18
CA ILE A 80 -3.04 -16.40 -0.90
C ILE A 80 -4.06 -17.47 -0.53
N GLU A 81 -3.89 -18.10 0.63
CA GLU A 81 -4.83 -19.09 1.13
C GLU A 81 -6.23 -18.48 1.38
N PRO A 82 -7.32 -19.23 1.16
CA PRO A 82 -8.68 -18.70 1.28
C PRO A 82 -9.00 -18.05 2.63
N ASP A 83 -8.57 -18.66 3.73
CA ASP A 83 -8.84 -18.16 5.07
C ASP A 83 -8.05 -16.87 5.36
N CYS A 84 -6.78 -16.84 4.96
CA CYS A 84 -5.93 -15.65 5.01
C CYS A 84 -6.54 -14.50 4.18
N GLY A 85 -6.93 -14.78 2.94
CA GLY A 85 -7.55 -13.79 2.07
C GLY A 85 -8.88 -13.28 2.61
N GLY A 86 -9.70 -14.16 3.18
CA GLY A 86 -10.95 -13.80 3.85
C GLY A 86 -10.74 -12.90 5.07
N MET A 87 -9.70 -13.16 5.87
CA MET A 87 -9.31 -12.30 7.00
C MET A 87 -8.88 -10.91 6.54
N ILE A 88 -7.95 -10.82 5.58
CA ILE A 88 -7.47 -9.54 5.05
C ILE A 88 -8.62 -8.71 4.51
N MET A 89 -9.50 -9.34 3.73
CA MET A 89 -10.63 -8.65 3.11
C MET A 89 -11.64 -8.10 4.12
N ARG A 90 -11.85 -8.83 5.22
CA ARG A 90 -12.74 -8.38 6.31
C ARG A 90 -12.17 -7.17 7.03
N GLU A 91 -10.89 -7.23 7.41
CA GLU A 91 -10.22 -6.13 8.13
C GLU A 91 -10.06 -4.88 7.27
N VAL A 92 -9.71 -5.04 5.99
CA VAL A 92 -9.65 -3.91 5.04
C VAL A 92 -10.99 -3.18 4.96
N ASN A 93 -12.10 -3.91 4.83
CA ASN A 93 -13.43 -3.30 4.76
C ASN A 93 -13.83 -2.65 6.09
N ARG A 94 -13.57 -3.30 7.23
CA ARG A 94 -13.83 -2.73 8.56
C ARG A 94 -13.12 -1.39 8.73
N ILE A 95 -11.82 -1.33 8.44
CA ILE A 95 -11.03 -0.10 8.55
C ILE A 95 -11.52 0.95 7.55
N ALA A 96 -11.80 0.57 6.30
CA ALA A 96 -12.33 1.51 5.30
C ALA A 96 -13.67 2.13 5.73
N ASP A 97 -14.55 1.34 6.35
CA ASP A 97 -15.84 1.81 6.85
C ASP A 97 -15.67 2.74 8.05
N GLU A 98 -14.81 2.40 9.02
CA GLU A 98 -14.46 3.25 10.16
C GLU A 98 -13.89 4.61 9.73
N GLN A 99 -13.04 4.61 8.70
CA GLN A 99 -12.45 5.84 8.19
C GLN A 99 -13.43 6.68 7.35
N GLY A 100 -14.54 6.10 6.88
CA GLY A 100 -15.48 6.79 5.99
C GLY A 100 -14.88 7.28 4.66
N ALA A 101 -13.64 6.88 4.32
CA ALA A 101 -12.90 7.30 3.14
C ALA A 101 -12.24 6.10 2.43
N ALA A 102 -11.57 6.35 1.29
CA ALA A 102 -10.70 5.34 0.69
C ALA A 102 -9.39 5.21 1.49
N ILE A 103 -8.82 4.01 1.49
CA ILE A 103 -7.57 3.68 2.18
C ILE A 103 -6.58 3.04 1.20
N ALA A 104 -5.29 3.07 1.53
CA ALA A 104 -4.24 2.35 0.83
C ALA A 104 -3.73 1.17 1.66
N LEU A 105 -3.71 -0.04 1.09
CA LEU A 105 -2.94 -1.16 1.65
C LEU A 105 -1.52 -1.10 1.09
N ILE A 106 -0.53 -0.89 1.96
CA ILE A 106 0.88 -0.83 1.58
C ILE A 106 1.54 -2.18 1.86
N VAL A 107 2.16 -2.76 0.84
CA VAL A 107 2.77 -4.10 0.88
C VAL A 107 4.13 -4.14 0.16
N GLN A 108 4.87 -5.24 0.27
CA GLN A 108 6.06 -5.47 -0.56
C GLN A 108 5.70 -5.65 -2.05
N PRO A 109 6.62 -5.28 -2.98
CA PRO A 109 6.41 -5.42 -4.42
C PRO A 109 5.95 -6.82 -4.88
N PRO A 110 6.49 -7.95 -4.36
CA PRO A 110 6.07 -9.28 -4.81
C PRO A 110 4.62 -9.66 -4.41
N ALA A 111 4.10 -9.12 -3.30
CA ALA A 111 2.75 -9.43 -2.82
C ALA A 111 1.66 -8.57 -3.49
N ARG A 112 2.04 -7.42 -4.06
CA ARG A 112 1.08 -6.39 -4.50
C ARG A 112 0.08 -6.87 -5.55
N ARG A 113 0.48 -7.65 -6.55
CA ARG A 113 -0.47 -8.15 -7.56
C ARG A 113 -1.49 -9.14 -6.96
N ALA A 114 -1.01 -10.08 -6.15
CA ALA A 114 -1.87 -11.08 -5.52
C ALA A 114 -2.91 -10.40 -4.61
N LEU A 115 -2.47 -9.46 -3.78
CA LEU A 115 -3.35 -8.71 -2.88
C LEU A 115 -4.29 -7.77 -3.63
N ALA A 116 -3.84 -7.11 -4.70
CA ALA A 116 -4.69 -6.31 -5.56
C ALA A 116 -5.78 -7.17 -6.24
N ALA A 117 -5.42 -8.35 -6.75
CA ALA A 117 -6.37 -9.28 -7.35
C ALA A 117 -7.40 -9.81 -6.34
N LEU A 118 -6.96 -10.12 -5.12
CA LEU A 118 -7.81 -10.55 -4.02
C LEU A 118 -8.84 -9.48 -3.63
N LEU A 119 -8.40 -8.22 -3.45
CA LEU A 119 -9.22 -7.16 -2.88
C LEU A 119 -10.12 -6.46 -3.90
N LYS A 120 -9.70 -6.38 -5.17
CA LYS A 120 -10.41 -5.64 -6.22
C LYS A 120 -11.91 -5.97 -6.36
N PRO A 121 -12.38 -7.23 -6.24
CA PRO A 121 -13.80 -7.54 -6.41
C PRO A 121 -14.69 -7.11 -5.24
N ARG A 122 -14.13 -6.97 -4.04
CA ARG A 122 -14.93 -6.87 -2.79
C ARG A 122 -14.46 -5.79 -1.80
N ALA A 123 -13.39 -5.06 -2.11
CA ALA A 123 -12.90 -3.91 -1.35
C ALA A 123 -12.54 -2.74 -2.30
N PRO A 124 -13.51 -2.18 -3.05
CA PRO A 124 -13.25 -1.15 -4.07
C PRO A 124 -12.71 0.17 -3.50
N ARG A 125 -12.86 0.38 -2.19
CA ARG A 125 -12.34 1.55 -1.45
C ARG A 125 -10.90 1.36 -0.95
N CYS A 126 -10.30 0.20 -1.21
CA CYS A 126 -8.91 -0.08 -0.88
C CYS A 126 -8.05 -0.05 -2.14
N LEU A 127 -7.08 0.86 -2.18
CA LEU A 127 -6.03 0.89 -3.19
C LEU A 127 -4.83 0.08 -2.69
N VAL A 128 -4.45 -0.99 -3.38
CA VAL A 128 -3.22 -1.71 -3.04
C VAL A 128 -2.04 -1.05 -3.74
N LEU A 129 -1.03 -0.65 -2.96
CA LEU A 129 0.22 -0.08 -3.46
C LEU A 129 1.40 -0.88 -2.93
N SER A 130 2.42 -1.04 -3.76
CA SER A 130 3.71 -1.48 -3.23
C SER A 130 4.41 -0.31 -2.54
N ILE A 131 5.30 -0.58 -1.59
CA ILE A 131 6.13 0.46 -0.97
C ILE A 131 6.95 1.25 -2.01
N ALA A 132 7.32 0.62 -3.14
CA ALA A 132 8.03 1.25 -4.24
C ALA A 132 7.17 2.26 -5.03
N GLU A 133 5.85 2.19 -4.90
CA GLU A 133 4.89 3.11 -5.56
C GLU A 133 4.58 4.33 -4.69
N LEU A 134 5.09 4.40 -3.46
CA LEU A 134 4.79 5.49 -2.54
C LEU A 134 5.77 6.65 -2.76
N PRO A 135 5.30 7.85 -3.15
CA PRO A 135 6.18 9.01 -3.29
C PRO A 135 6.79 9.39 -1.94
N ALA A 136 8.09 9.68 -1.92
CA ALA A 136 8.79 10.08 -0.70
C ALA A 136 8.22 11.35 -0.02
N THR A 137 7.53 12.19 -0.80
CA THR A 137 6.91 13.44 -0.33
C THR A 137 5.45 13.28 0.09
N GLN A 138 4.84 12.10 -0.08
CA GLN A 138 3.44 11.86 0.27
C GLN A 138 3.32 11.73 1.80
N PRO A 139 2.59 12.63 2.50
CA PRO A 139 2.31 12.44 3.91
C PRO A 139 1.46 11.19 4.12
N ILE A 140 1.71 10.46 5.22
CA ILE A 140 1.06 9.18 5.55
C ILE A 140 0.40 9.31 6.93
N ALA A 141 -0.81 8.76 7.05
CA ALA A 141 -1.45 8.49 8.33
C ALA A 141 -1.76 6.99 8.43
N VAL A 142 -1.11 6.29 9.35
CA VAL A 142 -1.37 4.85 9.57
C VAL A 142 -2.67 4.71 10.35
N VAL A 143 -3.65 4.02 9.74
CA VAL A 143 -5.00 3.84 10.30
C VAL A 143 -5.28 2.40 10.74
N GLY A 144 -4.36 1.47 10.48
CA GLY A 144 -4.47 0.10 10.97
C GLY A 144 -3.33 -0.80 10.52
N VAL A 145 -3.20 -1.93 11.22
CA VAL A 145 -2.31 -3.04 10.88
C VAL A 145 -3.13 -4.32 10.89
N ILE A 146 -3.09 -5.09 9.79
CA ILE A 146 -3.85 -6.33 9.64
C ILE A 146 -2.98 -7.50 10.08
N GLY A 147 -3.55 -8.40 10.87
CA GLY A 147 -2.89 -9.61 11.36
C GLY A 147 -2.07 -9.41 12.63
N ALA A 148 -1.95 -8.17 13.13
CA ALA A 148 -1.54 -7.92 14.49
C ALA A 148 -2.57 -8.55 15.44
N ALA A 149 -2.11 -9.36 16.40
CA ALA A 149 -2.91 -9.64 17.60
C ALA A 149 -3.18 -8.31 18.31
N ASP A 150 -4.30 -8.18 19.04
CA ASP A 150 -4.79 -6.95 19.69
C ASP A 150 -3.83 -6.29 20.73
N ASP A 151 -2.56 -6.66 20.77
CA ASP A 151 -1.51 -5.99 21.54
C ASP A 151 -0.70 -5.05 20.63
N THR A 152 -1.21 -3.84 20.38
CA THR A 152 -0.33 -2.73 19.99
C THR A 152 -0.36 -1.65 21.07
N PRO A 153 0.70 -1.51 21.91
CA PRO A 153 0.84 -0.32 22.72
C PRO A 153 0.97 0.89 21.79
N ALA A 154 0.07 1.85 21.97
CA ALA A 154 0.04 3.11 21.25
C ALA A 154 1.45 3.73 21.25
N LEU A 155 1.97 4.01 20.06
CA LEU A 155 3.23 4.72 19.88
C LEU A 155 3.12 6.08 20.58
N THR A 156 3.79 6.21 21.73
CA THR A 156 3.79 7.41 22.56
C THR A 156 4.37 8.58 21.78
N ALA A 157 3.62 9.67 21.68
CA ALA A 157 4.10 10.95 21.14
C ALA A 157 5.39 11.40 21.86
N PRO A 158 6.30 12.11 21.16
CA PRO A 158 7.57 12.52 21.75
C PRO A 158 7.35 13.44 22.97
N PRO A 159 8.16 13.30 24.03
CA PRO A 159 7.99 14.09 25.24
C PRO A 159 8.27 15.56 24.94
N SER A 160 7.27 16.41 25.24
CA SER A 160 7.45 17.86 25.24
C SER A 160 8.47 18.24 26.29
N THR A 161 9.54 18.91 25.87
CA THR A 161 10.59 19.48 26.71
C THR A 161 9.98 20.43 27.74
N ILE A 162 10.10 20.09 29.03
CA ILE A 162 9.82 21.01 30.14
C ILE A 162 11.14 21.72 30.48
N ALA A 163 11.20 23.02 30.24
CA ALA A 163 12.28 23.89 30.71
C ALA A 163 12.21 24.06 32.24
N PRO A 164 13.33 24.12 32.98
CA PRO A 164 13.30 24.42 34.41
C PRO A 164 13.04 25.91 34.62
N GLN A 165 11.92 26.27 35.25
CA GLN A 165 11.75 27.59 35.88
C GLN A 165 12.28 27.54 37.32
N GLU A 166 13.15 28.50 37.62
CA GLU A 166 13.75 28.81 38.92
C GLU A 166 12.71 28.84 40.06
N MET A 167 13.04 28.15 41.16
CA MET A 167 12.34 28.26 42.44
C MET A 167 13.10 29.25 43.33
N ALA A 168 12.42 30.32 43.69
CA ALA A 168 12.88 31.31 44.66
C ALA A 168 13.02 30.72 46.07
N ALA A 169 14.12 31.05 46.75
CA ALA A 169 14.23 31.21 48.20
C ALA A 169 15.47 32.05 48.53
#